data_AF-A0A256ADI0-F1
#
_entry.id   AF-A0A256ADI0-F1
#
_cell.length_a   1.000
_cell.length_b   1.000
_cell.length_c   1.000
_cell.angle_alpha   90.00
_cell.angle_beta   90.00
_cell.angle_gamma   90.00
#
_symmetry.space_group_name_H-M   'P 1'
#
loop_
_entity.id
_entity.type
_entity.pdbx_description
1 polymer ?
#
loop_
_entity_poly.entity_id
_entity_poly.type
_entity_poly.pdbx_seq_one_letter_code
_entity_poly.pdbx_strand_id
1 'polypeptide(L)'
;MVDPDGREATDWYKDLKGVMQFDPKVQSQADLGNRGTYVGDTSKQTTTSGGTADFRSDGSIMYSNEQDAYKRVMSNTLSTGREQNAIIGDKSVLVLPDYLNTESEGSIGTEFGYSYKNGNLQDPITGKQFNTLGSIHAHSNGSGPSYYTVSGWGDLGFAAKAIPNKPVFVMQNEKGVDGLSVIVASPHVAGKNPNYRVMDITAQKPEINAGSIQSTTSLRSFSNSIDWKKVLKK
;
A
#
# COMPACT_ATOMS: atom_id res chain seq x y z
N MET A 1 9.29 28.23 8.38
CA MET A 1 10.02 28.53 7.13
C MET A 1 9.37 27.65 6.09
N VAL A 2 8.79 28.23 5.03
CA VAL A 2 8.10 27.46 3.96
C VAL A 2 9.17 26.86 3.06
N ASP A 3 9.07 25.58 2.74
CA ASP A 3 9.99 24.89 1.84
C ASP A 3 9.92 25.53 0.43
N PRO A 4 11.02 25.63 -0.34
CA PRO A 4 11.06 26.35 -1.62
C PRO A 4 10.08 25.86 -2.70
N ASP A 5 9.39 24.73 -2.48
CA ASP A 5 8.39 24.16 -3.38
C ASP A 5 6.94 24.55 -3.04
N GLY A 6 6.73 25.34 -1.98
CA GLY A 6 5.41 25.84 -1.60
C GLY A 6 4.53 24.82 -0.88
N ARG A 7 5.06 23.69 -0.42
CA ARG A 7 4.35 22.78 0.49
C ARG A 7 4.58 23.19 1.94
N GLU A 8 3.58 23.00 2.80
CA GLU A 8 3.83 22.98 4.25
C GLU A 8 4.78 21.80 4.49
N ALA A 9 6.01 22.04 4.93
CA ALA A 9 6.99 20.97 5.15
C ALA A 9 6.42 19.95 6.15
N THR A 10 6.70 18.66 5.91
CA THR A 10 6.09 17.52 6.59
C THR A 10 7.18 16.49 6.88
N ASP A 11 7.36 16.09 8.14
CA ASP A 11 8.54 15.33 8.51
C ASP A 11 8.25 14.01 9.21
N TRP A 12 9.23 13.12 9.10
CA TRP A 12 9.29 11.87 9.83
C TRP A 12 9.71 12.09 11.27
N TYR A 13 9.14 11.27 12.14
CA TYR A 13 9.60 11.08 13.51
C TYR A 13 9.54 9.62 13.91
N LYS A 14 10.31 9.24 14.93
CA LYS A 14 10.14 7.97 15.63
C LYS A 14 9.21 8.18 16.80
N ASP A 15 8.14 7.41 16.89
CA ASP A 15 7.28 7.40 18.08
C ASP A 15 8.02 6.84 19.30
N LEU A 16 7.35 6.81 20.47
CA LEU A 16 7.92 6.26 21.71
C LEU A 16 8.31 4.77 21.63
N LYS A 17 7.84 4.02 20.62
CA LYS A 17 8.21 2.63 20.36
C LYS A 17 9.34 2.52 19.32
N GLY A 18 9.87 3.66 18.86
CA GLY A 18 10.91 3.71 17.83
C GLY A 18 10.39 3.50 16.41
N VAL A 19 9.08 3.47 16.19
CA VAL A 19 8.46 3.24 14.89
C VAL A 19 8.40 4.56 14.12
N MET A 20 8.83 4.53 12.86
CA MET A 20 8.76 5.68 11.97
C MET A 20 7.29 6.03 11.67
N GLN A 21 6.93 7.28 11.90
CA GLN A 21 5.63 7.86 11.64
C GLN A 21 5.81 9.17 10.88
N PHE A 22 4.78 9.52 10.10
CA PHE A 22 4.75 10.75 9.32
C PHE A 22 3.53 11.56 9.73
N ASP A 23 3.74 12.82 10.08
CA ASP A 23 2.66 13.73 10.45
C ASP A 23 2.93 15.08 9.79
N PRO A 24 2.04 15.55 8.89
CA PRO A 24 2.23 16.84 8.23
C PRO A 24 2.28 18.03 9.19
N LYS A 25 1.87 17.85 10.45
CA LYS A 25 1.90 18.89 11.49
C LYS A 25 3.20 18.90 12.29
N VAL A 26 4.14 17.99 12.02
CA VAL A 26 5.43 17.92 12.72
C VAL A 26 6.53 18.40 11.77
N GLN A 27 7.20 19.50 12.14
CA GLN A 27 8.31 20.11 11.39
C GLN A 27 9.60 20.21 12.22
N SER A 28 9.52 19.86 13.51
CA SER A 28 10.62 19.95 14.45
C SER A 28 10.37 19.12 15.70
N GLN A 29 11.42 18.95 16.52
CA GLN A 29 11.27 18.36 17.86
C GLN A 29 10.33 19.17 18.76
N ALA A 30 10.19 20.49 18.54
CA ALA A 30 9.29 21.33 19.31
C ALA A 30 7.81 21.00 19.04
N ASP A 31 7.45 20.76 17.78
CA ASP A 31 6.09 20.34 17.38
C ASP A 31 5.76 18.92 17.88
N LEU A 32 6.78 18.06 17.93
CA LEU A 32 6.65 16.70 18.41
C LEU A 32 6.50 16.63 19.94
N GLY A 33 7.20 17.51 20.67
CA GLY A 33 7.26 17.51 22.13
C GLY A 33 7.89 16.22 22.67
N ASN A 34 7.21 15.56 23.60
CA ASN A 34 7.64 14.31 24.21
C ASN A 34 7.05 13.05 23.54
N ARG A 35 6.39 13.19 22.39
CA ARG A 35 5.73 12.06 21.68
C ARG A 35 6.71 11.16 20.94
N GLY A 36 7.98 11.53 20.86
CA GLY A 36 8.98 10.80 20.12
C GLY A 36 10.25 11.60 19.83
N THR A 37 11.00 11.15 18.83
CA THR A 37 12.21 11.79 18.34
C THR A 37 12.04 12.22 16.89
N TYR A 38 12.20 13.50 16.62
CA TYR A 38 12.17 14.08 15.28
C TYR A 38 13.33 13.51 14.43
N VAL A 39 13.07 13.22 13.15
CA VAL A 39 14.05 12.66 12.22
C VAL A 39 14.37 13.64 11.08
N GLY A 40 13.36 14.18 10.42
CA GLY A 40 13.50 15.05 9.25
C GLY A 40 12.57 14.67 8.11
N ASP A 41 12.65 15.42 7.01
CA ASP A 41 11.82 15.23 5.80
C ASP A 41 12.03 13.88 5.12
N THR A 42 13.24 13.31 5.24
CA THR A 42 13.65 12.08 4.60
C THR A 42 14.53 11.25 5.53
N SER A 43 14.54 9.93 5.31
CA SER A 43 15.43 9.03 6.02
C SER A 43 15.72 7.80 5.19
N LYS A 44 16.93 7.25 5.30
CA LYS A 44 17.30 5.97 4.70
C LYS A 44 17.76 5.02 5.78
N GLN A 45 17.13 3.85 5.86
CA GLN A 45 17.42 2.86 6.90
C GLN A 45 17.69 1.50 6.28
N THR A 46 18.63 0.75 6.88
CA THR A 46 18.79 -0.67 6.60
C THR A 46 17.76 -1.43 7.42
N THR A 47 16.98 -2.30 6.77
CA THR A 47 15.96 -3.11 7.45
C THR A 47 16.61 -4.33 8.11
N THR A 48 15.88 -4.98 9.02
CA THR A 48 16.37 -6.17 9.73
C THR A 48 16.60 -7.36 8.80
N SER A 49 15.98 -7.38 7.61
CA SER A 49 16.23 -8.38 6.57
C SER A 49 17.51 -8.12 5.76
N GLY A 50 18.20 -7.00 6.00
CA GLY A 50 19.32 -6.52 5.18
C GLY A 50 18.90 -5.72 3.94
N GLY A 51 17.60 -5.46 3.76
CA GLY A 51 17.07 -4.56 2.75
C GLY A 51 17.21 -3.09 3.12
N THR A 52 16.56 -2.21 2.36
CA THR A 52 16.53 -0.76 2.60
C THR A 52 15.08 -0.26 2.64
N ALA A 53 14.85 0.74 3.49
CA ALA A 53 13.65 1.54 3.55
C ALA A 53 14.02 3.01 3.36
N ASP A 54 13.59 3.57 2.23
CA ASP A 54 13.80 4.98 1.88
C ASP A 54 12.49 5.74 2.19
N PHE A 55 12.49 6.43 3.32
CA PHE A 55 11.41 7.30 3.81
C PHE A 55 11.49 8.64 3.08
N ARG A 56 10.41 9.02 2.39
CA ARG A 56 10.37 10.15 1.45
C ARG A 56 9.59 11.33 2.03
N SER A 57 9.82 12.51 1.49
CA SER A 57 9.26 13.78 1.97
C SER A 57 7.75 13.92 1.82
N ASP A 58 7.08 12.99 1.12
CA ASP A 58 5.63 12.93 1.01
C ASP A 58 4.98 11.89 1.94
N GLY A 59 5.74 11.29 2.86
CA GLY A 59 5.23 10.29 3.78
C GLY A 59 5.15 8.88 3.18
N SER A 60 5.61 8.68 1.95
CA SER A 60 5.73 7.35 1.35
C SER A 60 7.06 6.69 1.69
N ILE A 61 7.13 5.37 1.56
CA ILE A 61 8.32 4.59 1.87
C ILE A 61 8.63 3.62 0.73
N MET A 62 9.83 3.71 0.17
CA MET A 62 10.30 2.76 -0.84
C MET A 62 11.11 1.66 -0.16
N TYR A 63 10.58 0.44 -0.17
CA TYR A 63 11.26 -0.75 0.34
C TYR A 63 11.91 -1.55 -0.78
N SER A 64 13.15 -1.97 -0.60
CA SER A 64 13.82 -2.88 -1.53
C SER A 64 13.41 -4.35 -1.34
N ASN A 65 12.85 -4.70 -0.19
CA ASN A 65 12.36 -6.03 0.14
C ASN A 65 10.83 -5.99 0.34
N GLU A 66 10.11 -6.93 -0.27
CA GLU A 66 8.64 -6.92 -0.23
C GLU A 66 8.08 -7.37 1.13
N GLN A 67 8.73 -8.31 1.82
CA GLN A 67 8.30 -8.77 3.14
C GLN A 67 8.36 -7.63 4.17
N ASP A 68 9.40 -6.79 4.12
CA ASP A 68 9.51 -5.61 5.01
C ASP A 68 8.41 -4.59 4.74
N ALA A 69 8.06 -4.39 3.47
CA ALA A 69 6.95 -3.51 3.10
C ALA A 69 5.61 -4.04 3.62
N TYR A 70 5.36 -5.34 3.50
CA TYR A 70 4.10 -5.94 3.95
C TYR A 70 3.98 -5.95 5.47
N LYS A 71 5.10 -6.17 6.18
CA LYS A 71 5.15 -5.96 7.64
C LYS A 71 4.82 -4.51 7.99
N ARG A 72 5.36 -3.53 7.26
CA ARG A 72 5.04 -2.11 7.47
C ARG A 72 3.55 -1.87 7.30
N VAL A 73 2.97 -2.27 6.17
CA VAL A 73 1.54 -2.13 5.87
C VAL A 73 0.69 -2.70 7.01
N MET A 74 0.90 -3.96 7.38
CA MET A 74 0.11 -4.62 8.41
C MET A 74 0.31 -3.98 9.80
N SER A 75 1.56 -3.83 10.25
CA SER A 75 1.85 -3.31 11.59
C SER A 75 1.37 -1.89 11.78
N ASN A 76 1.52 -1.03 10.77
CA ASN A 76 1.10 0.35 10.83
C ASN A 76 -0.43 0.48 10.81
N THR A 77 -1.12 -0.35 10.01
CA THR A 77 -2.59 -0.40 10.04
C THR A 77 -3.11 -0.83 11.40
N LEU A 78 -2.52 -1.87 12.00
CA LEU A 78 -2.91 -2.31 13.35
C LEU A 78 -2.59 -1.26 14.43
N SER A 79 -1.50 -0.51 14.30
CA SER A 79 -1.09 0.45 15.33
C SER A 79 -1.84 1.78 15.26
N THR A 80 -2.19 2.24 14.05
CA THR A 80 -2.82 3.55 13.83
C THR A 80 -4.33 3.44 13.63
N GLY A 81 -4.83 2.25 13.31
CA GLY A 81 -6.20 2.04 12.85
C GLY A 81 -6.44 2.55 11.42
N ARG A 82 -5.40 2.94 10.67
CA ARG A 82 -5.53 3.46 9.30
C ARG A 82 -5.17 2.39 8.28
N GLU A 83 -6.01 2.15 7.29
CA GLU A 83 -5.64 1.25 6.20
C GLU A 83 -4.43 1.79 5.44
N GLN A 84 -3.36 1.01 5.33
CA GLN A 84 -2.17 1.38 4.57
C GLN A 84 -2.11 0.56 3.28
N ASN A 85 -1.72 1.21 2.19
CA ASN A 85 -1.65 0.61 0.87
C ASN A 85 -0.22 0.66 0.34
N ALA A 86 0.14 -0.31 -0.50
CA ALA A 86 1.43 -0.37 -1.15
C ALA A 86 1.30 -0.87 -2.59
N ILE A 87 2.13 -0.31 -3.47
CA ILE A 87 2.24 -0.71 -4.87
C ILE A 87 3.44 -1.63 -5.02
N ILE A 88 3.18 -2.83 -5.55
CA ILE A 88 4.20 -3.86 -5.77
C ILE A 88 4.82 -3.61 -7.14
N GLY A 89 6.12 -3.34 -7.19
CA GLY A 89 6.89 -3.22 -8.44
C GLY A 89 7.84 -4.38 -8.68
N ASP A 90 8.63 -4.30 -9.75
CA ASP A 90 9.54 -5.38 -10.18
C ASP A 90 10.73 -5.60 -9.24
N LYS A 91 11.17 -4.54 -8.56
CA LYS A 91 12.39 -4.54 -7.74
C LYS A 91 12.12 -4.06 -6.31
N SER A 92 11.22 -3.12 -6.15
CA SER A 92 10.84 -2.53 -4.87
C SER A 92 9.34 -2.59 -4.64
N VAL A 93 8.92 -2.22 -3.44
CA VAL A 93 7.53 -1.99 -3.06
C VAL A 93 7.44 -0.55 -2.54
N LEU A 94 6.50 0.21 -3.09
CA LEU A 94 6.23 1.57 -2.65
C LEU A 94 5.04 1.55 -1.70
N VAL A 95 5.28 1.74 -0.40
CA VAL A 95 4.22 1.98 0.58
C VAL A 95 3.77 3.42 0.44
N LEU A 96 2.48 3.62 0.18
CA LEU A 96 1.90 4.95 -0.01
C LEU A 96 1.71 5.65 1.34
N PRO A 97 1.61 6.99 1.34
CA PRO A 97 1.31 7.73 2.55
C PRO A 97 -0.06 7.32 3.12
N ASP A 98 -0.23 7.47 4.44
CA ASP A 98 -1.45 7.07 5.14
C ASP A 98 -1.98 8.14 6.11
N TYR A 99 -1.35 9.32 6.17
CA TYR A 99 -1.69 10.34 7.17
C TYR A 99 -3.06 11.02 6.96
N LEU A 100 -3.71 10.78 5.83
CA LEU A 100 -5.11 11.15 5.56
C LEU A 100 -6.07 9.95 5.58
N ASN A 101 -5.56 8.73 5.77
CA ASN A 101 -6.37 7.52 5.73
C ASN A 101 -7.13 7.31 7.03
N THR A 102 -8.20 6.54 6.97
CA THR A 102 -9.02 6.14 8.12
C THR A 102 -9.11 4.61 8.22
N GLU A 103 -9.90 4.10 9.17
CA GLU A 103 -10.13 2.66 9.34
C GLU A 103 -10.97 2.02 8.24
N SER A 104 -11.71 2.83 7.47
CA SER A 104 -12.62 2.37 6.42
C SER A 104 -12.33 3.00 5.06
N GLU A 105 -11.35 3.91 5.00
CA GLU A 105 -10.95 4.62 3.79
C GLU A 105 -9.42 4.61 3.66
N GLY A 106 -8.92 3.57 2.99
CA GLY A 106 -7.54 3.48 2.52
C GLY A 106 -7.31 4.30 1.25
N SER A 107 -6.24 5.08 1.24
CA SER A 107 -5.82 5.86 0.08
C SER A 107 -5.28 4.99 -1.06
N ILE A 108 -5.56 5.41 -2.29
CA ILE A 108 -4.86 4.93 -3.49
C ILE A 108 -3.72 5.85 -3.94
N GLY A 109 -3.42 6.90 -3.17
CA GLY A 109 -2.34 7.85 -3.39
C GLY A 109 -2.75 9.18 -4.02
N THR A 110 -3.97 9.31 -4.55
CA THR A 110 -4.37 10.46 -5.38
C THR A 110 -4.36 11.80 -4.65
N GLU A 111 -4.78 11.79 -3.39
CA GLU A 111 -4.77 12.91 -2.45
C GLU A 111 -3.35 13.33 -2.05
N PHE A 112 -2.35 12.46 -2.26
CA PHE A 112 -0.94 12.76 -2.05
C PHE A 112 -0.21 13.10 -3.37
N GLY A 113 -0.96 13.34 -4.46
CA GLY A 113 -0.42 13.75 -5.76
C GLY A 113 -0.01 12.60 -6.68
N TYR A 114 -0.21 11.34 -6.28
CA TYR A 114 -0.01 10.20 -7.16
C TYR A 114 -1.11 10.12 -8.22
N SER A 115 -0.78 9.52 -9.36
CA SER A 115 -1.80 9.22 -10.38
C SER A 115 -1.50 7.88 -11.04
N TYR A 116 -2.39 7.42 -11.91
CA TYR A 116 -2.24 6.15 -12.60
C TYR A 116 -2.40 6.32 -14.10
N LYS A 117 -1.51 5.70 -14.86
CA LYS A 117 -1.53 5.70 -16.32
C LYS A 117 -1.21 4.31 -16.84
N ASN A 118 -2.08 3.79 -17.71
CA ASN A 118 -1.92 2.47 -18.31
C ASN A 118 -1.68 1.34 -17.29
N GLY A 119 -2.36 1.41 -16.16
CA GLY A 119 -2.23 0.41 -15.09
C GLY A 119 -1.00 0.56 -14.21
N ASN A 120 -0.27 1.67 -14.30
CA ASN A 120 0.96 1.91 -13.54
C ASN A 120 0.89 3.24 -12.80
N LEU A 121 1.42 3.25 -11.58
CA LEU A 121 1.50 4.45 -10.75
C LEU A 121 2.49 5.46 -11.35
N GLN A 122 2.11 6.73 -11.38
CA GLN A 122 2.97 7.88 -11.64
C GLN A 122 3.41 8.44 -10.30
N ASP A 123 4.71 8.40 -10.04
CA ASP A 123 5.30 8.83 -8.78
C ASP A 123 5.60 10.34 -8.84
N PRO A 124 4.92 11.18 -8.04
CA PRO A 124 5.09 12.63 -8.08
C PRO A 124 6.48 13.07 -7.60
N ILE A 125 7.16 12.24 -6.79
CA ILE A 125 8.48 12.57 -6.24
C ILE A 125 9.58 12.43 -7.29
N THR A 126 9.52 11.37 -8.10
CA THR A 126 10.53 11.12 -9.14
C THR A 126 10.11 11.60 -10.53
N GLY A 127 8.82 11.92 -10.71
CA GLY A 127 8.23 12.19 -12.03
C GLY A 127 8.20 10.98 -12.96
N LYS A 128 8.52 9.79 -12.45
CA LYS A 128 8.63 8.55 -13.23
C LYS A 128 7.43 7.65 -13.00
N GLN A 129 7.16 6.84 -14.01
CA GLN A 129 6.22 5.74 -13.88
C GLN A 129 6.85 4.60 -13.09
N PHE A 130 6.18 4.18 -12.03
CA PHE A 130 6.49 2.98 -11.27
C PHE A 130 5.82 1.79 -11.94
N ASN A 131 6.61 0.82 -12.42
CA ASN A 131 6.02 -0.37 -13.04
C ASN A 131 5.28 -1.18 -11.98
N THR A 132 3.96 -1.24 -12.09
CA THR A 132 3.08 -1.85 -11.11
C THR A 132 2.80 -3.30 -11.52
N LEU A 133 3.08 -4.25 -10.65
CA LEU A 133 2.68 -5.65 -10.81
C LEU A 133 1.35 -5.93 -10.12
N GLY A 134 1.04 -5.17 -9.07
CA GLY A 134 -0.20 -5.25 -8.30
C GLY A 134 -0.13 -4.28 -7.13
N SER A 135 -1.09 -4.37 -6.22
CA SER A 135 -1.08 -3.64 -4.96
C SER A 135 -1.39 -4.56 -3.78
N ILE A 136 -1.15 -4.06 -2.58
CA ILE A 136 -1.54 -4.73 -1.35
C ILE A 136 -1.91 -3.71 -0.28
N HIS A 137 -3.00 -3.96 0.42
CA HIS A 137 -3.37 -3.22 1.63
C HIS A 137 -3.88 -4.18 2.71
N ALA A 138 -4.18 -3.65 3.89
CA ALA A 138 -4.65 -4.42 5.03
C ALA A 138 -6.03 -3.95 5.50
N HIS A 139 -6.93 -4.90 5.73
CA HIS A 139 -8.20 -4.68 6.43
C HIS A 139 -8.06 -5.19 7.87
N SER A 140 -8.15 -4.29 8.85
CA SER A 140 -8.06 -4.60 10.29
C SER A 140 -9.28 -5.34 10.83
N ASN A 141 -10.38 -5.37 10.07
CA ASN A 141 -11.62 -6.06 10.41
C ASN A 141 -11.69 -7.48 9.79
N GLY A 142 -10.61 -7.97 9.17
CA GLY A 142 -10.56 -9.32 8.60
C GLY A 142 -11.37 -9.54 7.31
N SER A 143 -12.08 -8.52 6.83
CA SER A 143 -12.89 -8.63 5.61
C SER A 143 -12.01 -8.78 4.36
N GLY A 144 -12.50 -9.53 3.37
CA GLY A 144 -11.89 -9.59 2.05
C GLY A 144 -12.12 -8.31 1.24
N PRO A 145 -11.76 -8.30 -0.06
CA PRO A 145 -11.92 -7.13 -0.90
C PRO A 145 -13.37 -6.64 -0.98
N SER A 146 -13.54 -5.33 -1.02
CA SER A 146 -14.78 -4.63 -1.31
C SER A 146 -15.07 -4.59 -2.82
N TYR A 147 -16.26 -5.06 -3.23
CA TYR A 147 -16.61 -5.19 -4.66
C TYR A 147 -18.01 -4.66 -5.04
N TYR A 148 -18.71 -4.01 -4.12
CA TYR A 148 -20.09 -3.58 -4.33
C TYR A 148 -20.24 -2.18 -4.97
N THR A 149 -19.16 -1.41 -5.09
CA THR A 149 -19.20 0.01 -5.49
C THR A 149 -18.26 0.34 -6.65
N VAL A 150 -18.62 -0.07 -7.88
CA VAL A 150 -17.90 0.38 -9.10
C VAL A 150 -17.99 1.89 -9.35
N SER A 151 -18.99 2.56 -8.78
CA SER A 151 -19.12 4.01 -8.76
C SER A 151 -18.08 4.69 -7.84
N GLY A 152 -17.50 3.96 -6.88
CA GLY A 152 -16.51 4.46 -5.93
C GLY A 152 -15.05 4.08 -6.26
N TRP A 153 -14.19 4.31 -5.27
CA TRP A 153 -12.76 3.97 -5.26
C TRP A 153 -12.41 2.82 -4.29
N GLY A 154 -13.40 2.04 -3.85
CA GLY A 154 -13.13 0.77 -3.13
C GLY A 154 -12.36 -0.22 -4.01
N ASP A 155 -12.05 -1.42 -3.50
CA ASP A 155 -11.04 -2.30 -4.10
C ASP A 155 -11.32 -2.66 -5.56
N LEU A 156 -12.59 -2.89 -5.92
CA LEU A 156 -13.00 -3.08 -7.31
C LEU A 156 -12.81 -1.83 -8.17
N GLY A 157 -13.14 -0.66 -7.63
CA GLY A 157 -12.92 0.62 -8.31
C GLY A 157 -11.43 0.83 -8.59
N PHE A 158 -10.58 0.59 -7.60
CA PHE A 158 -9.13 0.66 -7.75
C PHE A 158 -8.60 -0.36 -8.77
N ALA A 159 -9.00 -1.63 -8.64
CA ALA A 159 -8.63 -2.69 -9.57
C ALA A 159 -9.03 -2.37 -11.01
N ALA A 160 -10.21 -1.79 -11.24
CA ALA A 160 -10.72 -1.53 -12.59
C ALA A 160 -10.21 -0.21 -13.20
N LYS A 161 -10.01 0.83 -12.39
CA LYS A 161 -9.70 2.20 -12.86
C LYS A 161 -8.21 2.52 -12.80
N ALA A 162 -7.50 2.07 -11.76
CA ALA A 162 -6.10 2.42 -11.56
C ALA A 162 -5.15 1.37 -12.11
N ILE A 163 -5.37 0.08 -11.77
CA ILE A 163 -4.47 -1.03 -12.11
C ILE A 163 -5.17 -2.20 -12.81
N PRO A 164 -5.92 -1.97 -13.93
CA PRO A 164 -6.70 -3.01 -14.57
C PRO A 164 -5.88 -4.21 -15.06
N ASN A 165 -6.47 -5.39 -14.88
CA ASN A 165 -5.88 -6.71 -15.12
C ASN A 165 -4.67 -7.02 -14.25
N LYS A 166 -4.54 -6.36 -13.10
CA LYS A 166 -3.51 -6.64 -12.09
C LYS A 166 -4.19 -6.94 -10.74
N PRO A 167 -3.56 -7.75 -9.89
CA PRO A 167 -4.12 -8.09 -8.59
C PRO A 167 -4.06 -6.92 -7.61
N VAL A 168 -5.16 -6.72 -6.87
CA VAL A 168 -5.22 -5.97 -5.61
C VAL A 168 -5.35 -7.00 -4.49
N PHE A 169 -4.27 -7.18 -3.72
CA PHE A 169 -4.24 -8.10 -2.58
C PHE A 169 -4.75 -7.43 -1.32
N VAL A 170 -5.47 -8.17 -0.49
CA VAL A 170 -5.97 -7.72 0.81
C VAL A 170 -5.48 -8.68 1.87
N MET A 171 -4.65 -8.16 2.78
CA MET A 171 -4.31 -8.85 4.02
C MET A 171 -5.47 -8.70 5.00
N GLN A 172 -5.98 -9.84 5.45
CA GLN A 172 -7.13 -9.91 6.33
C GLN A 172 -6.64 -10.27 7.72
N ASN A 173 -6.81 -9.35 8.68
CA ASN A 173 -6.39 -9.60 10.05
C ASN A 173 -7.44 -9.09 11.04
N GLU A 174 -8.44 -9.92 11.32
CA GLU A 174 -9.24 -9.89 12.54
C GLU A 174 -8.74 -11.01 13.44
N LYS A 175 -8.80 -10.86 14.78
CA LYS A 175 -8.30 -11.84 15.77
C LYS A 175 -8.45 -13.31 15.32
N GLY A 176 -7.35 -13.91 14.85
CA GLY A 176 -7.28 -15.32 14.44
C GLY A 176 -7.41 -15.60 12.93
N VAL A 177 -7.63 -14.58 12.11
CA VAL A 177 -7.65 -14.68 10.64
C VAL A 177 -6.27 -14.34 10.10
N ASP A 178 -5.65 -15.32 9.44
CA ASP A 178 -4.42 -15.15 8.65
C ASP A 178 -4.77 -15.28 7.16
N GLY A 179 -5.61 -14.36 6.69
CA GLY A 179 -6.23 -14.43 5.36
C GLY A 179 -5.49 -13.57 4.34
N LEU A 180 -5.34 -14.09 3.14
CA LEU A 180 -4.96 -13.32 1.96
C LEU A 180 -6.03 -13.54 0.89
N SER A 181 -6.63 -12.45 0.46
CA SER A 181 -7.56 -12.45 -0.67
C SER A 181 -7.05 -11.54 -1.77
N VAL A 182 -7.60 -11.70 -2.96
CA VAL A 182 -7.28 -10.85 -4.12
C VAL A 182 -8.53 -10.49 -4.88
N ILE A 183 -8.58 -9.27 -5.40
CA ILE A 183 -9.51 -8.88 -6.45
C ILE A 183 -8.73 -8.48 -7.69
N VAL A 184 -9.24 -8.90 -8.85
CA VAL A 184 -8.74 -8.50 -10.17
C VAL A 184 -9.93 -8.06 -11.01
N ALA A 185 -9.75 -7.00 -11.80
CA ALA A 185 -10.81 -6.47 -12.64
C ALA A 185 -10.30 -6.10 -14.04
N SER A 186 -11.17 -6.23 -15.03
CA SER A 186 -10.98 -5.68 -16.37
C SER A 186 -11.02 -4.14 -16.34
N PRO A 187 -10.47 -3.45 -17.36
CA PRO A 187 -10.53 -2.01 -17.45
C PRO A 187 -11.97 -1.49 -17.35
N HIS A 188 -12.17 -0.46 -16.54
CA HIS A 188 -13.45 0.24 -16.49
C HIS A 188 -13.75 0.91 -17.84
N VAL A 189 -14.98 0.73 -18.34
CA VAL A 189 -15.50 1.41 -19.52
C VAL A 189 -16.79 2.12 -19.10
N ALA A 190 -16.90 3.40 -19.43
CA ALA A 190 -18.08 4.20 -19.08
C ALA A 190 -19.37 3.51 -19.54
N GLY A 191 -20.36 3.45 -18.64
CA GLY A 191 -21.64 2.77 -18.89
C GLY A 191 -21.60 1.24 -18.84
N LYS A 192 -20.47 0.62 -18.46
CA LYS A 192 -20.35 -0.83 -18.31
C LYS A 192 -19.72 -1.20 -16.96
N ASN A 193 -20.24 -2.26 -16.35
CA ASN A 193 -19.60 -2.86 -15.19
C ASN A 193 -18.34 -3.60 -15.65
N PRO A 194 -17.18 -3.41 -14.99
CA PRO A 194 -16.01 -4.22 -15.25
C PRO A 194 -16.31 -5.67 -14.87
N ASN A 195 -15.86 -6.60 -15.70
CA ASN A 195 -15.72 -7.99 -15.29
C ASN A 195 -14.64 -8.08 -14.21
N TYR A 196 -14.90 -8.82 -13.12
CA TYR A 196 -13.98 -8.96 -12.00
C TYR A 196 -14.07 -10.36 -11.36
N ARG A 197 -13.01 -10.72 -10.64
CA ARG A 197 -12.93 -11.96 -9.85
C ARG A 197 -12.37 -11.63 -8.48
N VAL A 198 -13.02 -12.13 -7.44
CA VAL A 198 -12.52 -12.15 -6.06
C VAL A 198 -12.13 -13.59 -5.75
N MET A 199 -10.96 -13.78 -5.15
CA MET A 199 -10.44 -15.09 -4.78
C MET A 199 -9.86 -15.02 -3.38
N ASP A 200 -10.31 -15.93 -2.52
CA ASP A 200 -9.62 -16.25 -1.27
C ASP A 200 -8.40 -17.10 -1.63
N ILE A 201 -7.20 -16.53 -1.50
CA ILE A 201 -5.95 -17.20 -1.84
C ILE A 201 -5.60 -18.20 -0.75
N THR A 202 -5.72 -17.84 0.52
CA THR A 202 -5.43 -18.74 1.65
C THR A 202 -6.30 -19.99 1.60
N ALA A 203 -7.59 -19.87 1.29
CA ALA A 203 -8.47 -21.04 1.17
C ALA A 203 -8.07 -21.99 0.03
N GLN A 204 -7.51 -21.47 -1.05
CA GLN A 204 -7.06 -22.27 -2.21
C GLN A 204 -5.63 -22.79 -2.06
N LYS A 205 -4.80 -22.05 -1.33
CA LYS A 205 -3.37 -22.28 -1.11
C LYS A 205 -3.03 -21.88 0.32
N PRO A 206 -3.28 -22.75 1.31
CA PRO A 206 -3.08 -22.42 2.73
C PRO A 206 -1.66 -21.96 3.08
N GLU A 207 -0.67 -22.34 2.28
CA GLU A 207 0.73 -21.90 2.38
C GLU A 207 0.96 -20.43 1.97
N ILE A 208 0.00 -19.80 1.29
CA ILE A 208 0.01 -18.40 0.88
C ILE A 208 -1.05 -17.64 1.68
N ASN A 209 -0.63 -17.07 2.80
CA ASN A 209 -1.43 -16.30 3.76
C ASN A 209 -0.72 -15.00 4.17
N ALA A 210 -1.38 -14.15 4.98
CA ALA A 210 -0.85 -12.84 5.38
C ALA A 210 0.47 -12.94 6.17
N GLY A 211 0.64 -13.95 7.03
CA GLY A 211 1.87 -14.20 7.76
C GLY A 211 3.01 -14.67 6.86
N SER A 212 2.72 -15.53 5.89
CA SER A 212 3.70 -16.06 4.93
C SER A 212 4.27 -14.96 4.04
N ILE A 213 3.44 -14.04 3.53
CA ILE A 213 3.93 -12.96 2.66
C ILE A 213 4.75 -11.93 3.43
N GLN A 214 4.53 -11.81 4.74
CA GLN A 214 5.37 -11.01 5.63
C GLN A 214 6.68 -11.70 6.02
N SER A 215 6.94 -12.95 5.60
CA SER A 215 8.12 -13.70 6.05
C SER A 215 8.90 -14.37 4.93
N THR A 216 8.24 -15.18 4.09
CA THR A 216 8.90 -16.07 3.14
C THR A 216 8.31 -16.02 1.74
N THR A 217 7.02 -15.73 1.60
CA THR A 217 6.31 -15.80 0.32
C THR A 217 6.45 -14.50 -0.46
N SER A 218 6.76 -14.63 -1.76
CA SER A 218 6.89 -13.51 -2.69
C SER A 218 5.60 -13.29 -3.48
N LEU A 219 4.92 -12.16 -3.25
CA LEU A 219 3.76 -11.79 -4.06
C LEU A 219 4.16 -11.31 -5.44
N ARG A 220 5.37 -10.76 -5.60
CA ARG A 220 5.95 -10.49 -6.92
C ARG A 220 6.04 -11.77 -7.76
N SER A 221 6.62 -12.83 -7.20
CA SER A 221 6.76 -14.12 -7.89
C SER A 221 5.40 -14.76 -8.16
N PHE A 222 4.51 -14.73 -7.18
CA PHE A 222 3.13 -15.23 -7.32
C PHE A 222 2.39 -14.48 -8.44
N SER A 223 2.42 -13.15 -8.44
CA SER A 223 1.76 -12.32 -9.45
C SER A 223 2.26 -12.59 -10.85
N ASN A 224 3.57 -12.81 -11.04
CA ASN A 224 4.16 -13.12 -12.33
C ASN A 224 3.85 -14.54 -12.83
N SER A 225 3.51 -15.47 -11.93
CA SER A 225 3.14 -16.84 -12.29
C SER A 225 1.70 -16.99 -12.82
N ILE A 226 0.89 -15.93 -12.71
CA ILE A 226 -0.54 -15.95 -13.07
C ILE A 226 -0.81 -15.01 -14.24
N ASP A 227 -1.50 -15.52 -15.26
CA ASP A 227 -2.08 -14.69 -16.31
C ASP A 227 -3.43 -14.12 -15.84
N TRP A 228 -3.38 -12.97 -15.18
CA TRP A 228 -4.53 -12.29 -14.61
C TRP A 228 -5.61 -11.92 -15.64
N LYS A 229 -5.25 -11.72 -16.91
CA LYS A 229 -6.23 -11.49 -17.98
C LYS A 229 -7.02 -12.75 -18.30
N LYS A 230 -6.39 -13.94 -18.22
CA LYS A 230 -7.10 -15.22 -18.38
C LYS A 230 -7.98 -15.55 -17.19
N VAL A 231 -7.61 -15.16 -15.97
CA VAL A 231 -8.45 -15.33 -14.78
C VAL A 231 -9.82 -14.68 -14.99
N LEU A 232 -9.86 -13.51 -15.64
CA LEU A 232 -11.11 -12.80 -15.94
C LEU A 232 -11.95 -13.45 -17.04
N LYS A 233 -11.40 -14.33 -17.89
CA LYS A 233 -12.14 -14.94 -19.02
C LYS A 233 -12.91 -16.20 -18.64
N LYS A 234 -12.62 -16.77 -17.47
CA LYS A 234 -13.35 -17.89 -16.88
C LYS A 234 -14.41 -17.35 -15.96
#